data_AF-A0A814I006-F1
#
_entry.id   AF-A0A814I006-F1
#
_cell.length_a   1.000
_cell.length_b   1.000
_cell.length_c   1.000
_cell.angle_alpha   90.00
_cell.angle_beta   90.00
_cell.angle_gamma   90.00
#
_symmetry.space_group_name_H-M   'P 1'
#
loop_
_entity.id
_entity.type
_entity.pdbx_description
1 polymer ?
#
loop_
_entity_poly.entity_id
_entity_poly.type
_entity_poly.pdbx_seq_one_letter_code
_entity_poly.pdbx_strand_id
1 'polypeptide(L)'
;MLTRQGAARLIQDEFHRLAQIDIDFPYDTLLNSSFYRPIEFIIAEKTVATLLIKTLEQTPKYSGEPDQDADEWLKDLTSTFRLADITESQALKIIPTFLGRSAKQWFTENITAFESWTVFKAQFLHTYSSPTLK
;
A
#
# COMPACT_ATOMS: atom_id res chain seq x y z
N MET A 1 -15.83 -9.39 -20.80
CA MET A 1 -16.05 -8.75 -19.47
C MET A 1 -15.79 -9.80 -18.41
N LEU A 2 -14.65 -9.73 -17.71
CA LEU A 2 -14.49 -10.40 -16.42
C LEU A 2 -14.27 -9.33 -15.35
N THR A 3 -14.86 -9.58 -14.20
CA THR A 3 -15.19 -8.64 -13.13
C THR A 3 -13.97 -8.23 -12.30
N ARG A 4 -14.12 -7.13 -11.54
CA ARG A 4 -13.15 -6.58 -10.56
C ARG A 4 -12.40 -7.62 -9.70
N GLN A 5 -12.94 -8.82 -9.52
CA GLN A 5 -12.37 -9.90 -8.70
C GLN A 5 -11.04 -10.48 -9.20
N GLY A 6 -10.71 -10.40 -10.50
CA GLY A 6 -9.48 -10.98 -11.06
C GLY A 6 -8.21 -10.18 -10.73
N ALA A 7 -8.27 -8.86 -10.91
CA ALA A 7 -7.17 -7.95 -10.58
C ALA A 7 -6.90 -7.89 -9.08
N ALA A 8 -7.97 -7.91 -8.27
CA ALA A 8 -7.88 -7.92 -6.82
C ALA A 8 -7.07 -9.11 -6.28
N ARG A 9 -7.17 -10.30 -6.88
CA ARG A 9 -6.40 -11.48 -6.44
C ARG A 9 -4.90 -11.33 -6.63
N LEU A 10 -4.44 -10.80 -7.78
CA LEU A 10 -3.00 -10.61 -8.03
C LEU A 10 -2.40 -9.53 -7.14
N ILE A 11 -3.15 -8.46 -6.88
CA ILE A 11 -2.78 -7.42 -5.92
C ILE A 11 -2.72 -8.00 -4.50
N GLN A 12 -3.66 -8.88 -4.14
CA GLN A 12 -3.73 -9.51 -2.83
C GLN A 12 -2.59 -10.52 -2.59
N ASP A 13 -2.16 -11.24 -3.62
CA ASP A 13 -1.03 -12.17 -3.56
C ASP A 13 0.30 -11.42 -3.40
N GLU A 14 0.52 -10.32 -4.13
CA GLU A 14 1.72 -9.50 -3.94
C GLU A 14 1.69 -8.72 -2.62
N PHE A 15 0.50 -8.28 -2.19
CA PHE A 15 0.31 -7.73 -0.85
C PHE A 15 0.70 -8.73 0.23
N HIS A 16 0.34 -10.01 0.07
CA HIS A 16 0.79 -11.08 0.96
C HIS A 16 2.31 -11.24 0.95
N ARG A 17 2.95 -11.18 -0.22
CA ARG A 17 4.41 -11.27 -0.35
C ARG A 17 5.14 -10.10 0.32
N LEU A 18 4.61 -8.88 0.20
CA LEU A 18 5.16 -7.68 0.87
C LEU A 18 4.86 -7.67 2.38
N ALA A 19 3.79 -8.32 2.82
CA ALA A 19 3.41 -8.47 4.23
C ALA A 19 4.10 -9.67 4.94
N GLN A 20 4.72 -10.58 4.21
CA GLN A 20 5.38 -11.81 4.72
C GLN A 20 6.79 -11.59 5.31
N ILE A 21 7.14 -10.37 5.70
CA ILE A 21 8.20 -10.17 6.69
C ILE A 21 7.60 -10.55 8.05
N ASP A 22 7.70 -11.84 8.37
CA ASP A 22 7.30 -12.54 9.61
C ASP A 22 5.85 -12.35 10.08
N ILE A 23 4.88 -13.15 9.60
CA ILE A 23 3.88 -13.85 10.44
C ILE A 23 3.34 -15.08 9.68
N ASP A 24 3.55 -16.26 10.26
CA ASP A 24 3.12 -17.59 9.78
C ASP A 24 1.62 -17.81 10.04
N PHE A 25 0.81 -18.02 9.00
CA PHE A 25 -0.56 -18.56 9.15
C PHE A 25 -0.94 -19.40 7.91
N PRO A 26 -1.38 -20.66 8.10
CA PRO A 26 -1.74 -21.53 7.00
C PRO A 26 -3.21 -21.36 6.65
N TYR A 27 -3.53 -21.21 5.37
CA TYR A 27 -4.84 -21.59 4.87
C TYR A 27 -4.69 -22.47 3.64
N ASP A 28 -5.04 -23.72 3.86
CA ASP A 28 -5.19 -24.73 2.85
C ASP A 28 -6.63 -24.73 2.30
N THR A 29 -6.72 -25.17 1.05
CA THR A 29 -7.85 -25.85 0.40
C THR A 29 -9.02 -25.10 -0.31
N LEU A 30 -9.01 -25.30 -1.64
CA LEU A 30 -10.07 -25.60 -2.63
C LEU A 30 -10.88 -24.48 -3.32
N LEU A 31 -10.73 -24.36 -4.65
CA LEU A 31 -11.61 -25.04 -5.65
C LEU A 31 -11.30 -24.59 -7.09
N ASN A 32 -10.79 -25.56 -7.86
CA ASN A 32 -11.16 -25.96 -9.22
C ASN A 32 -12.09 -25.02 -10.05
N SER A 33 -11.64 -24.58 -11.23
CA SER A 33 -12.46 -24.61 -12.46
C SER A 33 -11.66 -24.17 -13.70
N SER A 34 -11.66 -25.06 -14.69
CA SER A 34 -11.23 -24.90 -16.07
C SER A 34 -11.82 -23.64 -16.74
N PHE A 35 -10.98 -22.65 -17.07
CA PHE A 35 -11.26 -21.68 -18.14
C PHE A 35 -9.95 -21.25 -18.80
N TYR A 36 -9.65 -21.81 -19.98
CA TYR A 36 -8.63 -21.27 -20.87
C TYR A 36 -9.05 -19.84 -21.28
N ARG A 37 -8.37 -18.82 -20.73
CA ARG A 37 -8.50 -17.44 -21.22
C ARG A 37 -7.53 -17.22 -22.40
N PRO A 38 -7.89 -16.35 -23.38
CA PRO A 38 -6.97 -15.93 -24.44
C PRO A 38 -5.70 -15.31 -23.85
N ILE A 39 -4.53 -15.70 -24.39
CA ILE A 39 -3.21 -15.29 -23.91
C ILE A 39 -3.06 -13.76 -23.81
N GLU A 40 -3.67 -13.01 -24.74
CA GLU A 40 -3.64 -11.54 -24.75
C GLU A 40 -4.22 -10.90 -23.48
N PHE A 41 -5.27 -11.51 -22.89
CA PHE A 41 -5.89 -11.01 -21.66
C PHE A 41 -5.03 -11.28 -20.42
N ILE A 42 -4.32 -12.41 -20.40
CA ILE A 42 -3.37 -12.78 -19.34
C ILE A 42 -2.15 -11.85 -19.36
N ILE A 43 -1.68 -11.48 -20.56
CA ILE A 43 -0.55 -10.55 -20.72
C ILE A 43 -0.93 -9.15 -20.22
N ALA A 44 -2.13 -8.65 -20.55
CA ALA A 44 -2.61 -7.34 -20.11
C ALA A 44 -2.80 -7.24 -18.58
N GLU A 45 -3.36 -8.26 -17.93
CA GLU A 45 -3.49 -8.28 -16.46
C GLU A 45 -2.12 -8.36 -15.78
N LYS A 46 -1.19 -9.17 -16.31
CA LYS A 46 0.19 -9.27 -15.78
C LYS A 46 0.98 -7.97 -15.98
N THR A 47 0.82 -7.26 -17.09
CA THR A 47 1.51 -5.98 -17.31
C THR A 47 0.98 -4.89 -16.39
N VAL A 48 -0.33 -4.80 -16.17
CA VAL A 48 -0.91 -3.82 -15.22
C VAL A 48 -0.46 -4.10 -13.79
N ALA A 49 -0.51 -5.35 -13.33
CA ALA A 49 0.00 -5.71 -12.00
C ALA A 49 1.50 -5.39 -11.86
N THR A 50 2.31 -5.73 -12.86
CA THR A 50 3.76 -5.43 -12.87
C THR A 50 4.04 -3.92 -12.85
N LEU A 51 3.23 -3.13 -13.57
CA LEU A 51 3.34 -1.67 -13.57
C LEU A 51 2.98 -1.09 -12.20
N LEU A 52 1.90 -1.56 -11.57
CA LEU A 52 1.50 -1.13 -10.23
C LEU A 52 2.58 -1.47 -9.18
N ILE A 53 3.16 -2.66 -9.24
CA ILE A 53 4.26 -3.07 -8.35
C ILE A 53 5.46 -2.15 -8.53
N LYS A 54 5.89 -1.90 -9.77
CA LYS A 54 6.98 -0.95 -10.04
C LYS A 54 6.67 0.46 -9.56
N THR A 55 5.44 0.93 -9.72
CA THR A 55 5.01 2.25 -9.22
C THR A 55 5.08 2.32 -7.70
N LEU A 56 4.67 1.25 -6.99
CA LEU A 56 4.77 1.16 -5.53
C LEU A 56 6.23 1.12 -5.08
N GLU A 57 7.10 0.36 -5.76
CA GLU A 57 8.55 0.33 -5.48
C GLU A 57 9.25 1.67 -5.74
N GLN A 58 8.77 2.43 -6.73
CA GLN A 58 9.30 3.74 -7.10
C GLN A 58 8.68 4.89 -6.29
N THR A 59 7.67 4.62 -5.47
CA THR A 59 7.03 5.66 -4.68
C THR A 59 8.04 6.22 -3.68
N PRO A 60 8.25 7.56 -3.65
CA PRO A 60 9.25 8.17 -2.79
C PRO A 60 8.93 7.90 -1.33
N LYS A 61 9.97 7.63 -0.52
CA LYS A 61 9.81 7.45 0.93
C LYS A 61 9.76 8.80 1.63
N TYR A 62 8.89 8.91 2.64
CA TYR A 62 8.84 10.09 3.49
C TYR A 62 9.68 9.88 4.74
N SER A 63 10.67 10.76 4.95
CA SER A 63 11.60 10.66 6.07
C SER A 63 11.29 11.62 7.21
N GLY A 64 10.40 12.60 6.98
CA GLY A 64 10.11 13.68 7.94
C GLY A 64 11.11 14.84 7.87
N GLU A 65 11.80 14.99 6.74
CA GLU A 65 12.72 16.11 6.51
C GLU A 65 11.93 17.37 6.15
N PRO A 66 12.38 18.58 6.54
CA PRO A 66 11.62 19.82 6.40
C PRO A 66 11.45 20.31 4.96
N ASP A 67 12.18 19.74 4.01
CA ASP A 67 12.05 19.96 2.56
C ASP A 67 10.98 19.06 1.92
N GLN A 68 10.41 18.10 2.65
CA GLN A 68 9.37 17.20 2.17
C GLN A 68 7.99 17.70 2.60
N ASP A 69 7.13 17.98 1.61
CA ASP A 69 5.74 18.32 1.86
C ASP A 69 4.93 17.06 2.23
N ALA A 70 4.49 17.01 3.48
CA ALA A 70 3.74 15.88 4.03
C ALA A 70 2.33 15.75 3.43
N ASP A 71 1.67 16.86 3.10
CA ASP A 71 0.35 16.86 2.46
C ASP A 71 0.44 16.32 1.04
N GLU A 72 1.40 16.82 0.25
CA GLU A 72 1.61 16.40 -1.12
C GLU A 72 1.99 14.91 -1.19
N TRP A 73 2.95 14.49 -0.37
CA TRP A 73 3.38 13.10 -0.32
C TRP A 73 2.24 12.14 0.06
N LEU A 74 1.45 12.49 1.09
CA LEU A 74 0.36 11.63 1.54
C LEU A 74 -0.77 11.54 0.51
N LYS A 75 -1.03 12.63 -0.22
CA LYS A 75 -2.01 12.69 -1.31
C LYS A 75 -1.58 11.80 -2.48
N ASP A 76 -0.32 11.86 -2.87
CA ASP A 76 0.22 11.06 -3.97
C ASP A 76 0.26 9.58 -3.62
N LEU A 77 0.66 9.25 -2.39
CA LEU A 77 0.65 7.88 -1.89
C LEU A 77 -0.78 7.31 -1.85
N THR A 78 -1.75 8.09 -1.33
CA THR A 78 -3.16 7.67 -1.27
C THR A 78 -3.74 7.47 -2.68
N SER A 79 -3.35 8.30 -3.64
CA SER A 79 -3.76 8.15 -5.04
C SER A 79 -3.18 6.88 -5.65
N THR A 80 -1.92 6.58 -5.37
CA THR A 80 -1.25 5.35 -5.80
C THR A 80 -1.93 4.11 -5.20
N PHE A 81 -2.28 4.14 -3.91
CA PHE A 81 -3.03 3.06 -3.26
C PHE A 81 -4.39 2.84 -3.90
N ARG A 82 -5.11 3.91 -4.24
CA ARG A 82 -6.39 3.81 -4.96
C ARG A 82 -6.24 3.21 -6.36
N LEU A 83 -5.20 3.59 -7.10
CA LEU A 83 -4.92 3.02 -8.42
C LEU A 83 -4.54 1.55 -8.34
N ALA A 84 -3.90 1.14 -7.25
CA ALA A 84 -3.53 -0.24 -6.95
C ALA A 84 -4.64 -1.04 -6.25
N ASP A 85 -5.86 -0.50 -6.11
CA ASP A 85 -7.00 -1.12 -5.39
C ASP A 85 -6.64 -1.59 -3.96
N ILE A 86 -5.72 -0.87 -3.32
CA ILE A 86 -5.28 -1.12 -1.94
C ILE A 86 -6.32 -0.52 -0.99
N THR A 87 -6.89 -1.38 -0.15
CA THR A 87 -7.87 -0.97 0.86
C THR A 87 -7.22 -0.21 2.01
N GLU A 88 -7.99 0.54 2.79
CA GLU A 88 -7.46 1.31 3.93
C GLU A 88 -6.79 0.42 5.00
N SER A 89 -7.31 -0.79 5.25
CA SER A 89 -6.70 -1.73 6.19
C SER A 89 -5.37 -2.27 5.65
N GLN A 90 -5.26 -2.45 4.34
CA GLN A 90 -4.03 -2.85 3.66
C GLN A 90 -3.01 -1.72 3.68
N ALA A 91 -3.43 -0.49 3.40
CA ALA A 91 -2.60 0.71 3.44
C ALA A 91 -1.91 0.89 4.81
N LEU A 92 -2.65 0.71 5.92
CA LEU A 92 -2.08 0.75 7.27
C LEU A 92 -1.01 -0.30 7.54
N LYS A 93 -1.08 -1.47 6.90
CA LYS A 93 -0.07 -2.53 7.09
C LYS A 93 1.21 -2.25 6.30
N ILE A 94 1.08 -1.64 5.11
CA ILE A 94 2.22 -1.39 4.22
C ILE A 94 2.84 0.00 4.39
N ILE A 95 2.16 0.95 5.03
CA ILE A 95 2.70 2.30 5.24
C ILE A 95 4.12 2.35 5.82
N PRO A 96 4.57 1.44 6.72
CA PRO A 96 5.95 1.48 7.23
C PRO A 96 7.03 1.27 6.16
N THR A 97 6.69 0.70 4.99
CA THR A 97 7.63 0.50 3.88
C THR A 97 7.88 1.79 3.09
N PHE A 98 6.90 2.71 3.12
CA PHE A 98 6.93 4.03 2.49
C PHE A 98 7.45 5.12 3.44
N LEU A 99 7.62 4.79 4.73
CA LEU A 99 8.23 5.68 5.71
C LEU A 99 9.73 5.37 5.86
N GLY A 100 10.53 6.42 5.99
CA GLY A 100 11.96 6.39 6.25
C GLY A 100 12.31 7.08 7.58
N ARG A 101 13.51 6.78 8.08
CA ARG A 101 14.16 7.50 9.21
C ARG A 101 13.17 7.84 10.35
N SER A 102 13.05 9.14 10.65
CA SER A 102 12.28 9.70 11.76
C SER A 102 10.79 9.43 11.63
N ALA A 103 10.23 9.49 10.41
CA ALA A 103 8.82 9.18 10.17
C ALA A 103 8.49 7.71 10.41
N LYS A 104 9.41 6.80 10.07
CA LYS A 104 9.24 5.38 10.38
C LYS A 104 9.30 5.11 11.88
N GLN A 105 10.24 5.74 12.58
CA GLN A 105 10.34 5.62 14.03
C GLN A 105 9.07 6.14 14.73
N TRP A 106 8.63 7.34 14.36
CA TRP A 106 7.38 7.93 14.86
C TRP A 106 6.18 7.00 14.65
N PHE A 107 6.08 6.39 13.46
CA PHE A 107 5.00 5.45 13.18
C PHE A 107 5.05 4.22 14.09
N THR A 108 6.24 3.63 14.29
CA THR A 108 6.41 2.46 15.16
C THR A 108 6.05 2.77 16.62
N GLU A 109 6.40 3.96 17.11
CA GLU A 109 6.07 4.40 18.48
C GLU A 109 4.56 4.63 18.69
N ASN A 110 3.84 5.00 17.63
CA ASN A 110 2.41 5.34 17.69
C ASN A 110 1.49 4.28 17.06
N ILE A 111 2.03 3.13 16.64
CA ILE A 111 1.30 2.13 15.86
C ILE A 111 0.02 1.63 16.52
N THR A 112 0.02 1.54 17.86
CA THR A 112 -1.13 1.10 18.66
C THR A 112 -2.28 2.10 18.67
N ALA A 113 -2.03 3.36 18.30
CA ALA A 113 -3.04 4.41 18.22
C ALA A 113 -3.72 4.47 16.83
N PHE A 114 -3.21 3.75 15.83
CA PHE A 114 -3.72 3.79 14.46
C PHE A 114 -4.78 2.71 14.19
N GLU A 115 -6.01 2.98 14.61
CA GLU A 115 -7.15 2.07 14.39
C GLU A 115 -7.67 2.08 12.94
N SER A 116 -7.41 3.17 12.20
CA SER A 116 -7.83 3.32 10.81
C SER A 116 -6.88 4.21 10.02
N TRP A 117 -6.90 4.06 8.69
CA TRP A 117 -6.13 4.90 7.77
C TRP A 117 -6.45 6.39 7.97
N THR A 118 -7.71 6.71 8.29
CA THR A 118 -8.13 8.08 8.58
C THR A 118 -7.47 8.65 9.83
N VAL A 119 -7.37 7.87 10.91
CA VAL A 119 -6.67 8.28 12.14
C VAL A 119 -5.19 8.48 11.87
N PHE A 120 -4.56 7.58 11.13
CA PHE A 120 -3.17 7.74 10.70
C PHE A 120 -2.94 9.05 9.93
N LYS A 121 -3.74 9.32 8.88
CA LYS A 121 -3.59 10.54 8.07
C LYS A 121 -3.71 11.80 8.94
N ALA A 122 -4.69 11.84 9.84
CA ALA A 122 -4.90 12.98 10.72
C ALA A 122 -3.69 13.23 11.64
N GLN A 123 -3.17 12.18 12.28
CA GLN A 123 -1.99 12.31 13.13
C GLN A 123 -0.73 12.62 12.33
N PHE A 124 -0.54 12.00 11.17
CA PHE A 124 0.61 12.24 10.30
C PHE A 124 0.69 13.71 9.86
N LEU A 125 -0.41 14.27 9.36
CA LEU A 125 -0.46 15.68 8.96
C LEU A 125 -0.34 16.61 10.16
N HIS A 126 -0.89 16.24 11.33
CA HIS A 126 -0.68 17.03 12.54
C HIS A 126 0.80 17.07 12.95
N THR A 127 1.54 15.98 12.79
CA THR A 127 2.97 15.90 13.13
C THR A 127 3.87 16.56 12.10
N TYR A 128 3.57 16.41 10.80
CA TYR A 128 4.49 16.77 9.72
C TYR A 128 4.02 17.93 8.81
N SER A 129 2.73 18.27 8.81
CA SER A 129 2.18 19.42 8.07
C SER A 129 1.87 20.62 8.95
N SER A 130 1.88 20.45 10.28
CA SER A 130 1.70 21.59 11.16
C SER A 130 2.85 22.57 10.96
N PRO A 131 2.58 23.87 10.73
CA PRO A 131 3.62 24.87 10.70
C PRO A 131 4.15 24.99 12.12
N THR A 132 5.16 24.20 12.47
CA THR A 132 5.98 24.50 13.64
C THR A 132 6.61 25.85 13.32
N LEU A 133 6.00 26.90 13.88
CA LEU A 133 6.45 28.29 13.87
C LEU A 133 7.98 28.33 13.84
N LYS A 134 8.53 28.76 12.69
CA LYS A 134 9.88 29.30 12.62
C LYS A 134 9.90 30.67 13.28
#